data_AF-A0A1Z5KTF1-F1
#
_entry.id   AF-A0A1Z5KTF1-F1
#
_cell.length_a   1.000
_cell.length_b   1.000
_cell.length_c   1.000
_cell.angle_alpha   90.00
_cell.angle_beta   90.00
_cell.angle_gamma   90.00
#
_symmetry.space_group_name_H-M   'P 1'
#
loop_
_entity.id
_entity.type
_entity.pdbx_description
1 polymer ?
#
loop_
_entity_poly.entity_id
_entity_poly.type
_entity_poly.pdbx_seq_one_letter_code
_entity_poly.pdbx_strand_id
1 'polypeptide(L)'
;MLVAGIFYASGDTLVPSDKPGRNETLLWRQPTGQGGVQVEVLNALDETWTPSFEEYIQKWDGGYSNGTNSIDPLSLSVQRVAVDPECEPIMGKLKTCNGNYGETDWRGINIALTDENNYIQNSISKYNDYWINLADTQNTDVQRKYTMCHELGHGWGLPHTDEEYFNEPTGECMDYTEFPQDNLNCGEYNFNLLHRLYGNTERRSLRPGLSLARAQSTGILNEYRAAVEQASRDVSCADCRLDLSNGYRIFVHKLLP
;
A
#
# COMPACT_ATOMS: atom_id res chain seq x y z
N MET A 1 -8.33 -14.01 61.78
CA MET A 1 -8.63 -12.67 61.24
C MET A 1 -7.36 -11.84 61.36
N LEU A 2 -6.72 -11.27 60.35
CA LEU A 2 -6.95 -11.09 58.90
C LEU A 2 -5.55 -11.15 58.23
N VAL A 3 -5.34 -12.00 57.23
CA VAL A 3 -5.25 -11.72 55.78
C VAL A 3 -3.97 -10.99 55.33
N ALA A 4 -3.17 -11.72 54.56
CA ALA A 4 -1.94 -11.30 53.89
C ALA A 4 -2.20 -10.27 52.78
N GLY A 5 -1.36 -9.23 52.73
CA GLY A 5 -1.36 -8.22 51.66
C GLY A 5 -0.70 -8.76 50.40
N ILE A 6 -1.46 -8.77 49.31
CA ILE A 6 -1.02 -9.11 47.96
C ILE A 6 -0.28 -7.91 47.37
N PHE A 7 0.95 -8.13 46.91
CA PHE A 7 1.67 -7.18 46.05
C PHE A 7 1.01 -7.17 44.67
N TYR A 8 0.43 -6.04 44.26
CA TYR A 8 0.09 -5.81 42.86
C TYR A 8 1.31 -5.18 42.17
N ALA A 9 1.88 -5.91 41.23
CA ALA A 9 2.78 -5.35 40.25
C ALA A 9 1.96 -4.41 39.35
N SER A 10 2.23 -3.10 39.42
CA SER A 10 1.77 -2.15 38.42
C SER A 10 2.53 -2.43 37.12
N GLY A 11 1.85 -3.00 36.14
CA GLY A 11 2.37 -3.13 34.79
C GLY A 11 2.56 -1.75 34.18
N ASP A 12 3.82 -1.38 33.95
CA ASP A 12 4.19 -0.33 33.00
C ASP A 12 3.80 -0.78 31.59
N THR A 13 2.99 0.04 30.92
CA THR A 13 3.21 0.55 29.55
C THR A 13 1.93 1.24 29.09
N LEU A 14 1.71 2.45 29.58
CA LEU A 14 0.93 3.44 28.82
C LEU A 14 1.86 3.91 27.71
N VAL A 15 1.84 3.23 26.56
CA VAL A 15 2.32 3.83 25.32
C VAL A 15 1.44 5.07 25.10
N PRO A 16 2.01 6.29 25.07
CA PRO A 16 1.26 7.50 24.81
C PRO A 16 0.46 7.31 23.51
N SER A 17 -0.82 7.69 23.53
CA SER A 17 -1.76 7.61 22.42
C SER A 17 -1.06 7.89 21.09
N ASP A 18 -0.89 6.84 20.28
CA ASP A 18 -0.35 6.97 18.95
C ASP A 18 -1.25 7.91 18.14
N LYS A 19 -0.63 8.84 17.41
CA LYS A 19 -1.32 9.66 16.41
C LYS A 19 -2.14 8.73 15.48
N PRO A 20 -3.35 9.14 15.03
CA PRO A 20 -4.05 8.43 13.95
C PRO A 20 -3.08 8.22 12.77
N GLY A 21 -3.04 7.02 12.19
CA GLY A 21 -2.05 6.65 11.16
C GLY A 21 -1.28 5.35 11.37
N ARG A 22 -1.29 4.76 12.56
CA ARG A 22 -0.48 3.54 12.86
C ARG A 22 -1.24 2.22 12.71
N ASN A 23 -2.26 2.18 11.85
CA ASN A 23 -3.15 1.03 11.77
C ASN A 23 -2.61 -0.01 10.78
N GLU A 24 -2.35 -1.21 11.29
CA GLU A 24 -2.12 -2.49 10.61
C GLU A 24 -1.27 -2.47 9.32
N THR A 25 0.05 -2.62 9.49
CA THR A 25 0.97 -2.89 8.37
C THR A 25 0.72 -4.28 7.77
N LEU A 26 0.72 -4.37 6.44
CA LEU A 26 0.49 -5.61 5.70
C LEU A 26 1.81 -6.21 5.18
N LEU A 27 1.85 -7.52 4.97
CA LEU A 27 3.08 -8.22 4.60
C LEU A 27 2.92 -9.05 3.33
N TRP A 28 3.77 -8.83 2.33
CA TRP A 28 3.94 -9.83 1.27
C TRP A 28 4.72 -11.05 1.82
N ARG A 29 4.21 -12.27 1.56
CA ARG A 29 4.87 -13.50 2.01
C ARG A 29 6.11 -13.79 1.16
N GLN A 30 7.29 -13.71 1.77
CA GLN A 30 8.54 -14.12 1.11
C GLN A 30 8.66 -15.65 0.96
N PRO A 31 9.44 -16.15 -0.01
CA PRO A 31 10.19 -17.38 0.20
C PRO A 31 11.32 -17.12 1.21
N THR A 32 10.97 -17.16 2.51
CA THR A 32 11.88 -17.35 3.66
C THR A 32 13.13 -16.46 3.79
N GLY A 33 12.99 -15.34 4.51
CA GLY A 33 13.98 -14.85 5.48
C GLY A 33 15.10 -13.91 5.00
N GLN A 34 15.11 -12.69 5.54
CA GLN A 34 16.22 -11.72 5.55
C GLN A 34 16.83 -11.34 4.19
N GLY A 35 16.00 -11.07 3.16
CA GLY A 35 16.49 -10.78 1.82
C GLY A 35 15.65 -9.81 0.99
N GLY A 36 14.86 -8.92 1.62
CA GLY A 36 13.92 -8.04 0.92
C GLY A 36 12.76 -8.82 0.29
N VAL A 37 11.73 -8.12 -0.19
CA VAL A 37 10.55 -8.76 -0.78
C VAL A 37 10.53 -8.62 -2.29
N GLN A 38 10.23 -9.73 -2.97
CA GLN A 38 10.03 -9.76 -4.41
C GLN A 38 8.55 -9.64 -4.72
N VAL A 39 8.18 -8.62 -5.49
CA VAL A 39 6.80 -8.40 -5.93
C VAL A 39 6.79 -8.22 -7.43
N GLU A 40 5.90 -8.95 -8.10
CA GLU A 40 5.62 -8.71 -9.51
C GLU A 40 4.44 -7.76 -9.63
N VAL A 41 4.66 -6.69 -10.40
CA VAL A 41 3.74 -5.60 -10.63
C VAL A 41 3.24 -5.67 -12.06
N LEU A 42 1.92 -5.80 -12.21
CA LEU A 42 1.25 -5.76 -13.48
C LEU A 42 0.85 -4.32 -13.80
N ASN A 43 1.51 -3.73 -14.80
CA ASN A 43 1.18 -2.41 -15.30
C ASN A 43 0.05 -2.52 -16.33
N ALA A 44 -1.19 -2.27 -15.89
CA ALA A 44 -2.40 -2.22 -16.72
C ALA A 44 -2.90 -0.77 -16.92
N LEU A 45 -2.02 0.20 -16.74
CA LEU A 45 -2.28 1.62 -16.96
C LEU A 45 -2.30 1.95 -18.44
N ASP A 46 -3.01 2.99 -18.84
CA ASP A 46 -2.84 3.60 -20.15
C ASP A 46 -1.53 4.43 -20.24
N GLU A 47 -1.29 5.01 -21.41
CA GLU A 47 -0.08 5.78 -21.69
C GLU A 47 0.02 7.10 -20.88
N THR A 48 -1.09 7.61 -20.33
CA THR A 48 -1.10 8.88 -19.60
C THR A 48 -0.51 8.76 -18.19
N TRP A 49 -0.61 7.57 -17.59
CA TRP A 49 -0.07 7.27 -16.26
C TRP A 49 1.28 6.54 -16.28
N THR A 50 1.60 5.91 -17.41
CA THR A 50 2.81 5.08 -17.55
C THR A 50 4.10 5.83 -17.17
N PRO A 51 4.33 7.10 -17.56
CA PRO A 51 5.53 7.83 -17.14
C PRO A 51 5.67 7.98 -15.62
N SER A 52 4.58 8.33 -14.92
CA SER A 52 4.59 8.46 -13.46
C SER A 52 4.78 7.10 -12.79
N PHE A 53 4.17 6.04 -13.33
CA PHE A 53 4.37 4.68 -12.84
C PHE A 53 5.82 4.23 -12.95
N GLU A 54 6.46 4.40 -14.11
CA GLU A 54 7.85 4.02 -14.31
C GLU A 54 8.80 4.78 -13.37
N GLU A 55 8.55 6.08 -13.18
CA GLU A 55 9.30 6.91 -12.22
C GLU A 55 9.19 6.35 -10.80
N TYR A 56 7.98 6.08 -10.31
CA TYR A 56 7.78 5.68 -8.91
C TYR A 56 8.10 4.21 -8.64
N ILE A 57 7.94 3.32 -9.62
CA ILE A 57 8.48 1.96 -9.49
C ILE A 57 10.00 2.02 -9.33
N GLN A 58 10.71 2.82 -10.15
CA GLN A 58 12.16 2.95 -10.03
C GLN A 58 12.57 3.58 -8.69
N LYS A 59 11.83 4.58 -8.20
CA LYS A 59 12.09 5.18 -6.88
C LYS A 59 11.90 4.18 -5.74
N TRP A 60 10.81 3.41 -5.74
CA TRP A 60 10.56 2.39 -4.72
C TRP A 60 11.57 1.23 -4.80
N ASP A 61 11.89 0.75 -5.99
CA ASP A 61 12.86 -0.34 -6.23
C ASP A 61 14.32 0.09 -6.00
N GLY A 62 14.62 1.38 -6.14
CA GLY A 62 15.97 1.92 -5.93
C GLY A 62 16.40 2.00 -4.47
N GLY A 63 15.47 1.82 -3.52
CA GLY A 63 15.74 1.96 -2.09
C GLY A 63 15.98 3.41 -1.66
N TYR A 64 16.59 3.57 -0.49
CA TYR A 64 16.99 4.84 0.10
C TYR A 64 18.46 4.84 0.49
N SER A 65 19.14 5.95 0.21
CA SER A 65 20.52 6.17 0.67
C SER A 65 20.76 7.65 0.98
N ASN A 66 21.38 7.92 2.13
CA ASN A 66 21.82 9.26 2.54
C ASN A 66 23.36 9.35 2.67
N GLY A 67 24.08 8.40 2.07
CA GLY A 67 25.54 8.29 2.14
C GLY A 67 26.09 7.62 3.39
N THR A 68 25.30 7.49 4.47
CA THR A 68 25.68 6.77 5.70
C THR A 68 24.84 5.53 5.96
N ASN A 69 23.58 5.56 5.53
CA ASN A 69 22.65 4.44 5.59
C ASN A 69 22.22 4.09 4.16
N SER A 70 22.00 2.79 3.91
CA SER A 70 21.46 2.28 2.64
C SER A 70 20.42 1.21 2.96
N ILE A 71 19.21 1.44 2.48
CA ILE A 71 18.05 0.58 2.70
C ILE A 71 17.52 0.18 1.33
N ASP A 72 17.31 -1.10 1.11
CA ASP A 72 16.78 -1.63 -0.15
C ASP A 72 15.89 -2.83 0.16
N PRO A 73 14.60 -2.61 0.49
CA PRO A 73 13.72 -3.65 0.99
C PRO A 73 12.90 -4.33 -0.12
N LEU A 74 12.86 -3.75 -1.32
CA LEU A 74 12.00 -4.18 -2.42
C LEU A 74 12.84 -4.70 -3.59
N SER A 75 12.33 -5.71 -4.28
CA SER A 75 12.85 -6.15 -5.58
C SER A 75 11.65 -6.34 -6.50
N LEU A 76 11.42 -5.35 -7.34
CA LEU A 76 10.22 -5.23 -8.16
C LEU A 76 10.50 -5.76 -9.57
N SER A 77 9.55 -6.53 -10.10
CA SER A 77 9.53 -6.88 -11.52
C SER A 77 8.24 -6.36 -12.14
N VAL A 78 8.35 -5.72 -13.31
CA VAL A 78 7.19 -5.13 -13.99
C VAL A 78 6.84 -5.95 -15.22
N GLN A 79 5.57 -6.28 -15.36
CA GLN A 79 5.00 -6.81 -16.59
C GLN A 79 3.94 -5.82 -17.12
N ARG A 80 4.18 -5.24 -18.30
CA ARG A 80 3.15 -4.50 -19.04
C ARG A 80 2.09 -5.49 -19.53
N VAL A 81 0.83 -5.21 -19.23
CA VAL A 81 -0.33 -5.98 -19.68
C VAL A 81 -1.30 -5.07 -20.43
N ALA A 82 -2.40 -5.62 -20.95
CA ALA A 82 -3.44 -4.80 -21.57
C ALA A 82 -4.03 -3.83 -20.54
N VAL A 83 -4.42 -2.63 -21.01
CA VAL A 83 -5.12 -1.64 -20.18
C VAL A 83 -6.39 -2.26 -19.63
N ASP A 84 -6.60 -2.12 -18.32
CA ASP A 84 -7.73 -2.73 -17.61
C ASP A 84 -8.33 -1.78 -16.57
N PRO A 85 -9.35 -0.99 -16.92
CA PRO A 85 -10.02 -0.08 -15.99
C PRO A 85 -10.78 -0.80 -14.86
N GLU A 86 -11.19 -2.05 -15.04
CA GLU A 86 -11.87 -2.80 -13.97
C GLU A 86 -10.88 -3.21 -12.88
N CYS A 87 -9.61 -3.30 -13.25
CA CYS A 87 -8.49 -3.69 -12.41
C CYS A 87 -8.71 -5.06 -11.77
N GLU A 88 -8.98 -6.06 -12.62
CA GLU A 88 -9.25 -7.40 -12.13
C GLU A 88 -8.03 -7.95 -11.35
N PRO A 89 -8.21 -8.36 -10.08
CA PRO A 89 -7.09 -8.73 -9.23
C PRO A 89 -6.47 -10.07 -9.63
N ILE A 90 -5.14 -10.17 -9.48
CA ILE A 90 -4.38 -11.39 -9.78
C ILE A 90 -3.59 -11.81 -8.54
N MET A 91 -3.79 -13.06 -8.13
CA MET A 91 -3.12 -13.66 -6.98
C MET A 91 -1.60 -13.61 -7.09
N GLY A 92 -0.95 -13.19 -6.01
CA GLY A 92 0.50 -13.05 -5.89
C GLY A 92 1.07 -11.84 -6.62
N LYS A 93 0.22 -10.94 -7.12
CA LYS A 93 0.63 -9.75 -7.90
C LYS A 93 0.08 -8.48 -7.27
N LEU A 94 0.83 -7.40 -7.44
CA LEU A 94 0.25 -6.07 -7.40
C LEU A 94 -0.17 -5.69 -8.82
N LYS A 95 -1.37 -5.13 -9.01
CA LYS A 95 -1.82 -4.65 -10.32
C LYS A 95 -2.21 -3.17 -10.26
N THR A 96 -1.65 -2.37 -11.16
CA THR A 96 -1.93 -0.93 -11.27
C THR A 96 -2.80 -0.65 -12.49
N CYS A 97 -3.84 0.16 -12.30
CA CYS A 97 -4.84 0.43 -13.33
C CYS A 97 -5.38 1.85 -13.22
N ASN A 98 -5.79 2.45 -14.33
CA ASN A 98 -6.48 3.73 -14.33
C ASN A 98 -7.76 3.66 -15.15
N GLY A 99 -8.66 4.59 -14.87
CA GLY A 99 -9.88 4.78 -15.61
C GLY A 99 -10.63 6.00 -15.11
N ASN A 100 -11.61 6.45 -15.87
CA ASN A 100 -12.54 7.47 -15.42
C ASN A 100 -13.65 6.81 -14.59
N TYR A 101 -13.53 6.88 -13.27
CA TYR A 101 -14.51 6.32 -12.33
C TYR A 101 -15.57 7.36 -11.90
N GLY A 102 -15.54 8.56 -12.48
CA GLY A 102 -16.42 9.66 -12.12
C GLY A 102 -16.02 10.34 -10.80
N GLU A 103 -16.95 11.12 -10.25
CA GLU A 103 -16.79 11.89 -9.01
C GLU A 103 -16.88 10.99 -7.77
N THR A 104 -15.90 10.11 -7.60
CA THR A 104 -15.76 9.26 -6.41
C THR A 104 -15.21 10.06 -5.23
N ASP A 105 -15.31 9.52 -4.01
CA ASP A 105 -14.67 10.07 -2.81
C ASP A 105 -13.16 9.82 -2.74
N TRP A 106 -12.53 9.48 -3.87
CA TRP A 106 -11.10 9.13 -3.93
C TRP A 106 -10.49 9.46 -5.28
N ARG A 107 -9.27 9.99 -5.25
CA ARG A 107 -8.39 10.22 -6.40
C ARG A 107 -7.54 8.99 -6.71
N GLY A 108 -7.10 8.29 -5.67
CA GLY A 108 -6.42 7.01 -5.71
C GLY A 108 -7.03 6.04 -4.69
N ILE A 109 -6.94 4.74 -4.96
CA ILE A 109 -7.36 3.72 -4.01
C ILE A 109 -6.46 2.49 -4.14
N ASN A 110 -5.97 1.98 -3.00
CA ASN A 110 -5.35 0.67 -2.89
C ASN A 110 -6.29 -0.28 -2.15
N ILE A 111 -6.42 -1.50 -2.67
CA ILE A 111 -7.16 -2.58 -2.00
C ILE A 111 -6.29 -3.82 -1.96
N ALA A 112 -6.01 -4.32 -0.76
CA ALA A 112 -5.23 -5.53 -0.54
C ALA A 112 -6.09 -6.66 0.03
N LEU A 113 -6.05 -7.83 -0.60
CA LEU A 113 -6.60 -9.07 -0.03
C LEU A 113 -5.54 -9.70 0.86
N THR A 114 -5.89 -10.08 2.09
CA THR A 114 -4.97 -10.73 3.03
C THR A 114 -5.54 -12.02 3.61
N ASP A 115 -4.66 -12.91 4.07
CA ASP A 115 -5.04 -14.00 4.97
C ASP A 115 -5.26 -13.49 6.42
N GLU A 116 -5.65 -14.40 7.31
CA GLU A 116 -5.93 -14.10 8.73
C GLU A 116 -4.72 -13.54 9.51
N ASN A 117 -3.51 -13.71 8.97
CA ASN A 117 -2.24 -13.26 9.53
C ASN A 117 -1.72 -11.98 8.85
N ASN A 118 -2.59 -11.27 8.12
CA ASN A 118 -2.27 -10.04 7.38
C ASN A 118 -1.20 -10.23 6.28
N TYR A 119 -1.04 -11.45 5.77
CA TYR A 119 -0.22 -11.64 4.57
C TYR A 119 -1.00 -11.32 3.30
N ILE A 120 -0.48 -10.38 2.52
CA ILE A 120 -1.03 -9.97 1.23
C ILE A 120 -1.02 -11.16 0.27
N GLN A 121 -2.19 -11.39 -0.30
CA GLN A 121 -2.51 -12.41 -1.27
C GLN A 121 -2.55 -11.82 -2.68
N ASN A 122 -3.05 -10.59 -2.81
CA ASN A 122 -2.91 -9.71 -3.97
C ASN A 122 -3.17 -8.26 -3.52
N SER A 123 -2.78 -7.29 -4.34
CA SER A 123 -3.13 -5.88 -4.15
C SER A 123 -3.45 -5.24 -5.49
N ILE A 124 -4.42 -4.31 -5.50
CA ILE A 124 -4.74 -3.48 -6.66
C ILE A 124 -4.59 -2.01 -6.28
N SER A 125 -4.02 -1.21 -7.18
CA SER A 125 -4.00 0.25 -7.07
C SER A 125 -4.74 0.85 -8.27
N LYS A 126 -5.83 1.58 -8.01
CA LYS A 126 -6.66 2.21 -9.03
C LYS A 126 -6.50 3.72 -8.97
N TYR A 127 -6.34 4.34 -10.14
CA TYR A 127 -6.16 5.79 -10.28
C TYR A 127 -7.29 6.42 -11.06
N ASN A 128 -7.92 7.46 -10.50
CA ASN A 128 -9.12 8.05 -11.08
C ASN A 128 -8.81 9.20 -12.03
N ASP A 129 -9.01 8.96 -13.33
CA ASP A 129 -8.83 9.96 -14.38
C ASP A 129 -9.78 11.15 -14.24
N TYR A 130 -10.95 10.99 -13.61
CA TYR A 130 -11.88 12.09 -13.37
C TYR A 130 -11.21 13.21 -12.57
N TRP A 131 -10.64 12.86 -11.41
CA TRP A 131 -10.01 13.81 -10.50
C TRP A 131 -8.69 14.35 -11.02
N ILE A 132 -7.92 13.52 -11.74
CA ILE A 132 -6.68 13.98 -12.35
C ILE A 132 -6.93 14.93 -13.52
N ASN A 133 -7.99 14.73 -14.31
CA ASN A 133 -8.27 15.57 -15.47
C ASN A 133 -9.17 16.78 -15.16
N LEU A 134 -9.65 16.94 -13.91
CA LEU A 134 -10.44 18.10 -13.53
C LEU A 134 -9.60 19.39 -13.66
N ALA A 135 -10.07 20.28 -14.53
CA ALA A 135 -9.32 21.40 -15.07
C ALA A 135 -9.25 22.61 -14.11
N ASP A 136 -8.25 22.63 -13.23
CA ASP A 136 -7.72 23.89 -12.67
C ASP A 136 -6.24 23.81 -12.22
N THR A 137 -5.47 22.88 -12.80
CA THR A 137 -4.31 22.33 -12.11
C THR A 137 -2.98 22.69 -12.76
N GLN A 138 -2.32 23.75 -12.27
CA GLN A 138 -0.83 23.79 -12.29
C GLN A 138 -0.22 22.57 -11.55
N ASN A 139 -1.05 21.84 -10.79
CA ASN A 139 -0.69 20.67 -10.01
C ASN A 139 -1.09 19.31 -10.64
N THR A 140 -1.49 19.20 -11.92
CA THR A 140 -1.96 17.89 -12.46
C THR A 140 -0.87 16.82 -12.39
N ASP A 141 0.34 17.18 -12.81
CA ASP A 141 1.49 16.27 -12.81
C ASP A 141 1.90 15.92 -11.37
N VAL A 142 1.93 16.93 -10.50
CA VAL A 142 2.21 16.76 -9.06
C VAL A 142 1.21 15.82 -8.42
N GLN A 143 -0.09 16.01 -8.66
CA GLN A 143 -1.15 15.17 -8.13
C GLN A 143 -1.06 13.74 -8.66
N ARG A 144 -0.79 13.56 -9.95
CA ARG A 144 -0.59 12.25 -10.57
C ARG A 144 0.58 11.51 -9.90
N LYS A 145 1.71 12.20 -9.71
CA LYS A 145 2.92 11.68 -9.08
C LYS A 145 2.71 11.32 -7.61
N TYR A 146 2.10 12.22 -6.84
CA TYR A 146 1.74 11.99 -5.45
C TYR A 146 0.83 10.77 -5.30
N THR A 147 -0.28 10.72 -6.06
CA THR A 147 -1.22 9.58 -6.06
C THR A 147 -0.51 8.27 -6.41
N MET A 148 0.33 8.26 -7.45
CA MET A 148 1.10 7.07 -7.84
C MET A 148 2.02 6.58 -6.72
N CYS A 149 2.73 7.50 -6.06
CA CYS A 149 3.63 7.14 -4.96
C CYS A 149 2.87 6.54 -3.77
N HIS A 150 1.78 7.21 -3.39
CA HIS A 150 0.94 6.89 -2.24
C HIS A 150 0.32 5.49 -2.37
N GLU A 151 -0.38 5.25 -3.49
CA GLU A 151 -1.10 3.98 -3.69
C GLU A 151 -0.16 2.80 -3.96
N LEU A 152 1.04 3.05 -4.49
CA LEU A 152 2.08 2.00 -4.54
C LEU A 152 2.60 1.68 -3.14
N GLY A 153 2.79 2.67 -2.28
CA GLY A 153 3.24 2.47 -0.90
C GLY A 153 2.30 1.58 -0.08
N HIS A 154 0.99 1.81 -0.17
CA HIS A 154 -0.02 0.89 0.39
C HIS A 154 0.08 -0.52 -0.22
N GLY A 155 0.33 -0.59 -1.52
CA GLY A 155 0.58 -1.85 -2.22
C GLY A 155 1.80 -2.63 -1.71
N TRP A 156 2.78 -1.95 -1.13
CA TRP A 156 3.92 -2.58 -0.44
C TRP A 156 3.61 -2.99 1.00
N GLY A 157 2.44 -2.58 1.51
CA GLY A 157 1.95 -2.86 2.85
C GLY A 157 2.18 -1.73 3.85
N LEU A 158 2.57 -0.53 3.39
CA LEU A 158 2.74 0.63 4.28
C LEU A 158 1.38 1.23 4.69
N PRO A 159 1.20 1.60 5.97
CA PRO A 159 0.13 2.49 6.38
C PRO A 159 0.51 3.95 6.06
N HIS A 160 -0.40 4.89 6.36
CA HIS A 160 -0.07 6.32 6.33
C HIS A 160 1.05 6.66 7.34
N THR A 161 1.89 7.65 6.99
CA THR A 161 2.90 8.17 7.92
C THR A 161 2.34 9.21 8.88
N ASP A 162 1.38 9.99 8.38
CA ASP A 162 0.54 10.92 9.14
C ASP A 162 -0.81 11.02 8.40
N GLU A 163 -1.89 11.11 9.16
CA GLU A 163 -3.27 11.21 8.64
C GLU A 163 -3.84 12.63 8.80
N GLU A 164 -3.11 13.54 9.44
CA GLU A 164 -3.56 14.90 9.72
C GLU A 164 -3.37 15.83 8.51
N TYR A 165 -4.33 15.84 7.59
CA TYR A 165 -4.28 16.51 6.28
C TYR A 165 -3.84 17.99 6.25
N PHE A 166 -4.07 18.74 7.33
CA PHE A 166 -3.84 20.19 7.41
C PHE A 166 -2.57 20.58 8.17
N ASN A 167 -1.71 19.61 8.49
CA ASN A 167 -0.44 19.86 9.16
C ASN A 167 0.69 20.16 8.15
N GLU A 168 1.86 20.52 8.68
CA GLU A 168 3.05 20.72 7.85
C GLU A 168 3.46 19.40 7.18
N PRO A 169 3.63 19.37 5.84
CA PRO A 169 3.96 18.15 5.13
C PRO A 169 5.27 17.54 5.63
N THR A 170 5.28 16.23 5.82
CA THR A 170 6.47 15.48 6.26
C THR A 170 7.55 15.38 5.18
N GLY A 171 7.20 15.65 3.92
CA GLY A 171 8.05 15.48 2.75
C GLY A 171 7.92 14.12 2.07
N GLU A 172 7.12 13.22 2.64
CA GLU A 172 7.01 11.83 2.20
C GLU A 172 5.63 11.52 1.62
N CYS A 173 5.54 10.66 0.61
CA CYS A 173 4.31 10.48 -0.15
C CYS A 173 3.23 9.64 0.53
N MET A 174 3.54 9.00 1.66
CA MET A 174 2.57 8.25 2.48
C MET A 174 1.86 9.13 3.52
N ASP A 175 2.12 10.43 3.50
CA ASP A 175 1.50 11.44 4.35
C ASP A 175 0.31 12.07 3.63
N TYR A 176 -0.81 12.19 4.35
CA TYR A 176 -1.97 12.94 3.89
C TYR A 176 -1.70 14.44 3.89
N THR A 177 -1.88 15.08 2.73
CA THR A 177 -1.58 16.51 2.61
C THR A 177 -2.43 17.23 1.57
N GLU A 178 -2.72 18.52 1.82
CA GLU A 178 -3.25 19.45 0.82
C GLU A 178 -2.16 20.01 -0.12
N PHE A 179 -0.88 19.76 0.18
CA PHE A 179 0.30 20.29 -0.50
C PHE A 179 1.14 19.17 -1.16
N PRO A 180 0.61 18.48 -2.18
CA PRO A 180 1.26 17.31 -2.78
C PRO A 180 2.63 17.62 -3.40
N GLN A 181 2.91 18.88 -3.78
CA GLN A 181 4.21 19.28 -4.32
C GLN A 181 5.35 19.11 -3.32
N ASP A 182 5.03 19.09 -2.03
CA ASP A 182 6.00 18.96 -0.95
C ASP A 182 6.18 17.48 -0.53
N ASN A 183 5.27 16.58 -0.91
CA ASN A 183 5.25 15.15 -0.52
C ASN A 183 5.49 14.18 -1.69
N LEU A 184 6.41 14.50 -2.61
CA LEU A 184 6.70 13.66 -3.77
C LEU A 184 7.78 12.59 -3.56
N ASN A 185 8.42 12.55 -2.39
CA ASN A 185 9.49 11.61 -2.08
C ASN A 185 8.94 10.33 -1.43
N CYS A 186 9.48 9.16 -1.78
CA CYS A 186 9.17 7.94 -1.04
C CYS A 186 9.62 8.03 0.43
N GLY A 187 10.71 8.74 0.74
CA GLY A 187 11.05 9.15 2.10
C GLY A 187 11.80 8.12 2.96
N GLU A 188 12.69 8.60 3.83
CA GLU A 188 13.51 7.74 4.71
C GLU A 188 12.66 6.96 5.70
N TYR A 189 11.62 7.58 6.26
CA TYR A 189 10.79 6.94 7.26
C TYR A 189 10.02 5.75 6.67
N ASN A 190 9.45 5.90 5.47
CA ASN A 190 8.81 4.80 4.75
C ASN A 190 9.76 3.65 4.44
N PHE A 191 10.97 3.95 3.94
CA PHE A 191 11.97 2.91 3.70
C PHE A 191 12.42 2.21 5.00
N ASN A 192 12.54 2.94 6.11
CA ASN A 192 12.80 2.34 7.41
C ASN A 192 11.66 1.41 7.86
N LEU A 193 10.41 1.75 7.58
CA LEU A 193 9.28 0.86 7.86
C LEU A 193 9.32 -0.38 6.98
N LEU A 194 9.51 -0.24 5.66
CA LEU A 194 9.70 -1.38 4.75
C LEU A 194 10.88 -2.27 5.18
N HIS A 195 11.99 -1.68 5.65
CA HIS A 195 13.12 -2.44 6.17
C HIS A 195 12.75 -3.26 7.42
N ARG A 196 11.93 -2.71 8.33
CA ARG A 196 11.42 -3.46 9.48
C ARG A 196 10.54 -4.64 9.06
N LEU A 197 9.80 -4.51 7.95
CA LEU A 197 8.93 -5.56 7.42
C LEU A 197 9.69 -6.65 6.66
N TYR A 198 10.65 -6.24 5.82
CA TYR A 198 11.22 -7.11 4.77
C TYR A 198 12.73 -7.33 4.88
N GLY A 199 13.44 -6.55 5.71
CA GLY A 199 14.90 -6.48 5.71
C GLY A 199 15.44 -5.77 4.46
N ASN A 200 16.68 -6.06 4.09
CA ASN A 200 17.28 -5.58 2.83
C ASN A 200 17.44 -6.74 1.84
N THR A 201 17.44 -6.44 0.54
CA THR A 201 17.81 -7.37 -0.52
C THR A 201 19.27 -7.80 -0.34
N GLU A 202 19.51 -9.11 -0.22
CA GLU A 202 20.88 -9.62 -0.31
C GLU A 202 21.25 -9.74 -1.79
N ARG A 203 22.39 -9.15 -2.20
CA ARG A 203 22.96 -9.29 -3.57
C ARG A 203 23.51 -10.71 -3.86
N ARG A 204 22.81 -11.79 -3.49
CA ARG A 204 23.19 -13.16 -3.89
C ARG A 204 22.00 -14.09 -4.14
N SER A 205 21.97 -14.53 -5.40
CA SER A 205 21.36 -15.75 -5.93
C SER A 205 19.84 -15.83 -5.88
N LEU A 206 19.25 -15.60 -7.06
CA LEU A 206 17.91 -16.04 -7.45
C LEU A 206 17.71 -17.51 -7.05
N ARG A 207 17.07 -17.75 -5.91
CA ARG A 207 16.47 -19.05 -5.65
C ARG A 207 15.08 -19.05 -6.28
N PRO A 208 14.71 -20.07 -7.07
CA PRO A 208 13.35 -20.18 -7.60
C PRO A 208 12.36 -20.13 -6.43
N GLY A 209 11.47 -19.15 -6.46
CA GLY A 209 10.44 -18.99 -5.45
C GLY A 209 9.54 -20.22 -5.40
N LEU A 210 9.34 -20.76 -4.19
CA LEU A 210 8.25 -21.70 -3.94
C LEU A 210 6.93 -20.96 -4.12
N SER A 211 6.25 -21.25 -5.22
CA SER A 211 4.84 -20.92 -5.41
C SER A 211 4.03 -21.64 -4.32
N LEU A 212 3.71 -20.92 -3.25
CA LEU A 212 2.59 -21.24 -2.37
C LEU A 212 1.35 -20.47 -2.82
N ALA A 213 1.04 -20.51 -4.12
CA ALA A 213 -0.33 -20.29 -4.56
C ALA A 213 -1.12 -21.51 -4.08
N ARG A 214 -1.63 -21.46 -2.84
CA ARG A 214 -2.78 -22.29 -2.50
C ARG A 214 -3.86 -21.81 -3.46
N ALA A 215 -4.30 -22.67 -4.38
CA ALA A 215 -5.39 -22.35 -5.28
C ALA A 215 -6.58 -21.92 -4.42
N GLN A 216 -6.84 -20.61 -4.37
CA GLN A 216 -7.96 -20.07 -3.65
C GLN A 216 -9.23 -20.52 -4.36
N SER A 217 -10.25 -20.91 -3.59
CA SER A 217 -11.51 -21.36 -4.18
C SER A 217 -12.12 -20.24 -5.03
N THR A 218 -12.82 -20.58 -6.12
CA THR A 218 -13.56 -19.59 -6.93
C THR A 218 -14.52 -18.75 -6.07
N GLY A 219 -15.01 -19.31 -4.95
CA GLY A 219 -15.87 -18.62 -4.00
C GLY A 219 -15.23 -17.38 -3.38
N ILE A 220 -13.99 -17.48 -2.88
CA ILE A 220 -13.34 -16.34 -2.23
C ILE A 220 -12.99 -15.23 -3.24
N LEU A 221 -12.61 -15.58 -4.47
CA LEU A 221 -12.34 -14.60 -5.51
C LEU A 221 -13.60 -13.81 -5.91
N ASN A 222 -14.76 -14.48 -5.93
CA ASN A 222 -16.03 -13.80 -6.22
C ASN A 222 -16.46 -12.87 -5.07
N GLU A 223 -16.31 -13.33 -3.83
CA GLU A 223 -16.58 -12.51 -2.64
C GLU A 223 -15.65 -11.30 -2.60
N TYR A 224 -14.36 -11.50 -2.90
CA TYR A 224 -13.38 -10.43 -2.99
C TYR A 224 -13.75 -9.38 -4.06
N ARG A 225 -14.13 -9.80 -5.27
CA ARG A 225 -14.57 -8.88 -6.33
C ARG A 225 -15.77 -8.03 -5.90
N ALA A 226 -16.77 -8.67 -5.29
CA ALA A 226 -17.94 -7.96 -4.78
C ALA A 226 -17.54 -6.95 -3.68
N ALA A 227 -16.61 -7.32 -2.79
CA ALA A 227 -16.10 -6.45 -1.74
C ALA A 227 -15.31 -5.26 -2.31
N VAL A 228 -14.50 -5.46 -3.35
CA VAL A 228 -13.79 -4.39 -4.08
C VAL A 228 -14.77 -3.38 -4.68
N GLU A 229 -15.80 -3.86 -5.37
CA GLU A 229 -16.83 -3.00 -5.97
C GLU A 229 -17.59 -2.20 -4.90
N GLN A 230 -17.94 -2.84 -3.78
CA GLN A 230 -18.61 -2.20 -2.66
C GLN A 230 -17.71 -1.12 -2.03
N ALA A 231 -16.49 -1.47 -1.63
CA ALA A 231 -15.57 -0.55 -0.96
C ALA A 231 -15.21 0.66 -1.83
N SER A 232 -15.03 0.45 -3.14
CA SER A 232 -14.73 1.52 -4.10
C SER A 232 -15.83 2.59 -4.19
N ARG A 233 -17.05 2.28 -3.73
CA ARG A 233 -18.22 3.19 -3.75
C ARG A 233 -18.66 3.65 -2.37
N ASP A 234 -18.18 3.00 -1.31
CA ASP A 234 -18.59 3.29 0.06
C ASP A 234 -17.77 4.43 0.66
N VAL A 235 -18.41 5.60 0.79
CA VAL A 235 -17.79 6.81 1.33
C VAL A 235 -17.37 6.70 2.80
N SER A 236 -17.86 5.71 3.53
CA SER A 236 -17.45 5.48 4.92
C SER A 236 -16.16 4.65 5.05
N CYS A 237 -15.66 4.10 3.94
CA CYS A 237 -14.48 3.24 3.89
C CYS A 237 -13.30 3.96 3.20
N ALA A 238 -12.78 5.00 3.85
CA ALA A 238 -11.56 5.70 3.40
C ALA A 238 -10.28 4.94 3.82
N ASP A 239 -10.19 4.57 5.09
CA ASP A 239 -9.25 3.58 5.61
C ASP A 239 -10.07 2.54 6.38
N CYS A 240 -10.25 1.35 5.78
CA CYS A 240 -11.14 0.37 6.37
C CYS A 240 -10.76 -1.07 6.08
N ARG A 241 -11.30 -1.96 6.92
CA ARG A 241 -11.13 -3.41 6.82
C ARG A 241 -12.48 -4.10 6.71
N LEU A 242 -12.60 -5.02 5.75
CA LEU A 242 -13.79 -5.85 5.59
C LEU A 242 -13.40 -7.33 5.70
N ASP A 243 -14.03 -8.05 6.62
CA ASP A 243 -13.81 -9.49 6.80
C ASP A 243 -14.57 -10.27 5.72
N LEU A 244 -13.89 -11.24 5.10
CA LEU A 244 -14.44 -12.16 4.11
C LEU A 244 -14.53 -13.58 4.71
N SER A 245 -15.15 -14.49 3.96
CA SER A 245 -15.19 -15.91 4.34
C SER A 245 -13.79 -16.52 4.48
N ASN A 246 -13.70 -17.60 5.25
CA ASN A 246 -12.48 -18.40 5.45
C ASN A 246 -11.28 -17.63 6.03
N GLY A 247 -11.54 -16.56 6.79
CA GLY A 247 -10.51 -15.77 7.49
C GLY A 247 -9.74 -14.80 6.61
N TYR A 248 -10.16 -14.63 5.34
CA TYR A 248 -9.62 -13.59 4.47
C TYR A 248 -10.18 -12.22 4.85
N ARG A 249 -9.45 -11.17 4.51
CA ARG A 249 -9.86 -9.78 4.73
C ARG A 249 -9.46 -8.93 3.53
N ILE A 250 -10.18 -7.84 3.31
CA ILE A 250 -9.66 -6.74 2.49
C ILE A 250 -9.35 -5.52 3.34
N PHE A 251 -8.26 -4.86 2.98
CA PHE A 251 -7.84 -3.58 3.50
C PHE A 251 -7.94 -2.57 2.38
N VAL A 252 -8.54 -1.43 2.67
CA VAL A 252 -8.87 -0.39 1.70
C VAL A 252 -8.24 0.91 2.20
N HIS A 253 -7.42 1.53 1.35
CA HIS A 253 -6.89 2.86 1.58
C HIS A 253 -7.27 3.74 0.39
N LYS A 254 -7.94 4.85 0.66
CA LYS A 254 -8.37 5.85 -0.33
C LYS A 254 -7.61 7.14 -0.12
N LEU A 255 -6.96 7.63 -1.16
CA LEU A 255 -6.50 9.01 -1.18
C LEU A 255 -7.66 9.92 -1.62
N LEU A 256 -8.09 10.80 -0.72
CA LEU A 256 -9.22 11.70 -0.95
C LEU A 256 -8.92 12.73 -2.08
N PRO A 257 -9.95 13.24 -2.78
CA PRO A 257 -9.81 14.26 -3.81
C PRO A 257 -9.31 15.61 -3.30
#